data_AF-A0A6A6WNA9-F1
#
_entry.id   AF-A0A6A6WNA9-F1
#
_cell.length_a   1.000
_cell.length_b   1.000
_cell.length_c   1.000
_cell.angle_alpha   90.00
_cell.angle_beta   90.00
_cell.angle_gamma   90.00
#
_symmetry.space_group_name_H-M   'P 1'
#
loop_
_entity.id
_entity.type
_entity.pdbx_description
1 polymer ?
#
loop_
_entity_poly.entity_id
_entity_poly.type
_entity_poly.pdbx_seq_one_letter_code
_entity_poly.pdbx_strand_id
1 'polypeptide(L)' 'MVSRYGASLRKQVKKMEISQHARYTCTFCGKTTVKRHSVGIWNCKACGKTIAGGAWNVS' A
#
# COMPACT_ATOMS: atom_id res chain seq x y z
N MET A 1 -26.99 -7.06 14.57
CA MET A 1 -25.84 -7.78 13.97
C MET A 1 -24.55 -7.27 14.62
N VAL A 2 -23.94 -8.02 15.54
CA VAL A 2 -22.64 -7.61 16.11
C VAL A 2 -21.59 -7.79 15.01
N SER A 3 -21.16 -6.67 14.43
CA SER A 3 -20.06 -6.64 13.48
C SER A 3 -18.80 -7.11 14.23
N ARG A 4 -18.22 -8.23 13.80
CA ARG A 4 -17.10 -8.88 14.49
C ARG A 4 -15.92 -7.90 14.69
N TYR A 5 -15.07 -8.21 15.68
CA TYR A 5 -13.78 -7.53 15.96
C TYR A 5 -13.84 -6.14 16.61
N GLY A 6 -15.00 -5.56 16.92
CA GLY A 6 -15.08 -4.29 17.67
C GLY A 6 -14.61 -3.05 16.87
N ALA A 7 -14.87 -1.83 17.37
CA ALA A 7 -14.62 -0.60 16.62
C ALA A 7 -13.14 -0.19 16.54
N SER A 8 -12.36 -0.41 17.60
CA SER A 8 -10.94 -0.04 17.69
C SER A 8 -10.08 -0.81 16.70
N LEU A 9 -10.21 -2.14 16.66
CA LEU A 9 -9.47 -2.99 15.71
C LEU A 9 -9.82 -2.66 14.27
N ARG A 10 -11.11 -2.46 13.95
CA ARG A 10 -11.55 -2.05 12.61
C ARG A 10 -10.94 -0.71 12.18
N LYS A 11 -10.80 0.27 13.10
CA LYS A 11 -10.16 1.56 12.79
C LYS A 11 -8.68 1.40 12.46
N GLN A 12 -7.95 0.53 13.16
CA GLN A 12 -6.54 0.26 12.86
C GLN A 12 -6.36 -0.49 11.54
N VAL A 13 -7.15 -1.54 11.31
CA VAL A 13 -7.10 -2.32 10.05
C VAL A 13 -7.41 -1.43 8.85
N LYS A 14 -8.46 -0.59 8.94
CA LYS A 14 -8.81 0.35 7.87
C LYS A 14 -7.63 1.27 7.50
N LYS A 15 -6.86 1.73 8.48
CA LYS A 15 -5.67 2.57 8.21
C LYS A 15 -4.62 1.81 7.39
N MET A 16 -4.35 0.55 7.73
CA MET A 16 -3.42 -0.31 7.00
C MET A 16 -3.95 -0.72 5.61
N GLU A 17 -5.27 -0.92 5.49
CA GLU A 17 -5.91 -1.22 4.21
C GLU A 17 -5.86 -0.04 3.23
N ILE A 18 -5.99 1.19 3.73
CA ILE A 18 -5.85 2.39 2.91
C ILE A 18 -4.42 2.50 2.37
N SER A 19 -3.42 2.33 3.24
CA SER A 19 -2.02 2.47 2.81
C SER A 19 -1.59 1.37 1.84
N GLN A 20 -2.04 0.12 2.02
CA GLN A 20 -1.67 -0.96 1.08
C GLN A 20 -2.29 -0.79 -0.33
N HIS A 21 -3.48 -0.19 -0.42
CA HIS A 21 -4.20 -0.02 -1.69
C HIS A 21 -3.93 1.34 -2.34
N ALA A 22 -3.26 2.25 -1.64
CA ALA A 22 -2.86 3.54 -2.16
C ALA A 22 -1.88 3.38 -3.34
N ARG A 23 -1.90 4.37 -4.24
CA ARG A 23 -0.91 4.49 -5.31
C ARG A 23 0.13 5.52 -4.91
N TYR A 24 1.40 5.21 -5.10
CA TYR A 24 2.52 6.08 -4.74
C TYR A 24 3.22 6.64 -5.99
N THR A 25 3.86 7.79 -5.82
CA THR A 25 4.74 8.41 -6.83
C THR A 25 5.97 7.53 -7.04
N CYS A 26 6.27 7.19 -8.30
CA CYS A 26 7.48 6.47 -8.63
C CYS A 26 8.67 7.45 -8.68
N THR A 27 9.74 7.15 -7.95
CA THR A 27 10.99 7.95 -7.98
C THR A 27 11.73 7.85 -9.31
N PHE A 28 11.49 6.80 -10.10
CA PHE A 28 12.15 6.60 -11.39
C PHE A 28 11.46 7.32 -12.56
N CYS A 29 10.13 7.31 -12.61
CA CYS A 29 9.37 7.86 -13.75
C CYS A 29 8.43 9.02 -13.38
N GLY A 30 8.38 9.43 -12.11
CA GLY A 30 7.54 10.52 -11.61
C GLY A 30 6.04 10.22 -11.54
N LYS A 31 5.57 9.12 -12.12
CA LYS A 31 4.13 8.80 -12.21
C LYS A 31 3.60 8.16 -10.91
N THR A 32 2.38 8.50 -10.51
CA THR A 32 1.64 7.94 -9.36
C THR A 32 1.02 6.57 -9.66
N THR A 33 1.86 5.61 -10.06
CA THR A 33 1.41 4.28 -10.52
C THR A 33 2.06 3.12 -9.77
N VAL A 34 2.81 3.40 -8.70
CA VAL A 34 3.38 2.37 -7.84
C VAL A 34 2.26 1.74 -7.01
N LYS A 35 2.20 0.40 -7.03
CA LYS A 35 1.29 -0.41 -6.22
C LYS A 35 2.04 -1.52 -5.50
N ARG A 36 1.52 -1.94 -4.36
CA ARG A 36 2.05 -3.10 -3.62
C ARG A 36 1.82 -4.37 -4.44
N HIS A 37 2.88 -5.16 -4.63
CA HIS A 37 2.79 -6.48 -5.24
C HIS A 37 2.80 -7.56 -4.17
N SER A 38 3.72 -7.47 -3.21
CA SER A 38 3.79 -8.33 -2.03
C SER A 38 4.31 -7.54 -0.83
N VAL A 39 4.39 -8.17 0.34
CA VAL A 39 4.91 -7.52 1.55
C VAL A 39 6.32 -7.00 1.29
N GLY A 40 6.52 -5.69 1.42
CA GLY A 40 7.80 -5.04 1.20
C GLY A 40 8.21 -4.88 -0.28
N ILE A 41 7.42 -5.38 -1.23
CA ILE A 41 7.70 -5.26 -2.67
C ILE A 41 6.63 -4.41 -3.36
N TRP A 42 7.08 -3.36 -4.03
CA TRP A 42 6.24 -2.39 -4.71
C TRP A 42 6.62 -2.33 -6.18
N ASN A 43 5.64 -2.37 -7.08
CA ASN A 43 5.89 -2.36 -8.51
C ASN A 43 5.23 -1.14 -9.17
N CYS A 44 5.96 -0.46 -10.02
CA CYS A 44 5.46 0.63 -10.84
C CYS A 44 4.90 0.09 -12.16
N LYS A 45 3.59 0.27 -12.39
CA LYS A 45 2.97 -0.17 -13.65
C LYS A 45 3.46 0.60 -14.88
N ALA A 46 3.92 1.84 -14.72
CA ALA A 46 4.29 2.67 -15.86
C ALA A 46 5.71 2.40 -16.38
N CYS A 47 6.68 2.11 -15.51
CA CYS A 47 8.06 1.85 -15.91
C CYS A 47 8.53 0.41 -15.65
N GLY A 48 7.68 -0.44 -15.05
CA GLY A 48 7.98 -1.83 -14.74
C GLY A 48 8.99 -2.04 -13.61
N LYS A 49 9.53 -0.96 -13.01
CA LYS A 49 10.52 -1.06 -11.93
C LYS A 49 9.88 -1.57 -10.64
N THR A 50 10.58 -2.49 -9.99
CA THR A 50 10.25 -3.02 -8.67
C THR A 50 11.12 -2.33 -7.62
N ILE A 51 10.51 -1.96 -6.51
CA ILE A 51 11.06 -1.16 -5.42
C ILE A 51 10.88 -1.98 -4.14
N ALA A 52 11.96 -2.13 -3.37
CA ALA A 52 11.88 -2.65 -2.01
C ALA A 52 11.52 -1.50 -1.06
N GLY A 53 10.51 -1.69 -0.21
CA GLY A 53 10.05 -0.66 0.72
C GLY A 53 9.43 -1.27 1.98
N GLY A 54 8.72 -0.47 2.76
CA GLY A 54 8.03 -0.94 3.96
C GLY A 54 6.89 -1.91 3.66
N ALA A 55 6.50 -2.69 4.66
CA ALA A 55 5.43 -3.69 4.55
C ALA A 55 4.07 -3.08 4.12
N TRP A 56 3.82 -1.82 4.52
CA TRP A 56 2.54 -1.12 4.36
C TRP A 56 2.68 0.31 3.83
N ASN A 57 3.90 0.79 3.60
CA ASN A 57 4.18 2.12 3.07
C ASN A 57 5.43 2.07 2.17
N VAL A 58 5.40 2.78 1.03
CA VAL A 58 6.59 3.11 0.24
C VAL A 58 7.23 4.32 0.92
N SER A 59 8.20 4.08 1.79
CA SER A 59 9.10 5.12 2.30
C SER A 59 10.41 5.03 1.56
#